data_AF-A0A2C7AAM1-F1
#
_entry.id   AF-A0A2C7AAM1-F1
#
_cell.length_a   1.000
_cell.length_b   1.000
_cell.length_c   1.000
_cell.angle_alpha   90.00
_cell.angle_beta   90.00
_cell.angle_gamma   90.00
#
_symmetry.space_group_name_H-M   'P 1'
#
loop_
_entity.id
_entity.type
_entity.pdbx_description
1 polymer ?
#
loop_
_entity_poly.entity_id
_entity_poly.type
_entity_poly.pdbx_seq_one_letter_code
_entity_poly.pdbx_strand_id
1 'polypeptide(L)'
;MGETMDEGENTDDGNAKRLVEVGRALYGRDWQTPLAVDLDVTPRLVRMWVRGDRRIPDRVMSALPDLLSEAVERRRAEAEQMEQMARMMRPG
;
A
#
# COMPACT_ATOMS: atom_id res chain seq x y z
N MET A 1 16.38 10.92 39.50
CA MET A 1 16.40 9.77 38.59
C MET A 1 15.15 9.86 37.74
N GLY A 2 15.27 10.50 36.57
CA GLY A 2 14.20 10.58 35.59
C GLY A 2 14.48 9.56 34.51
N GLU A 3 13.86 8.40 34.64
CA GLU A 3 13.80 7.39 33.59
C GLU A 3 12.72 7.85 32.60
N THR A 4 13.13 8.30 31.41
CA THR A 4 12.29 8.28 30.23
C THR A 4 13.13 7.71 29.10
N MET A 5 12.96 6.41 28.90
CA MET A 5 13.35 5.68 27.70
C MET A 5 12.79 6.40 26.47
N ASP A 6 13.72 6.93 25.66
CA ASP A 6 13.47 7.33 24.29
C ASP A 6 13.58 6.06 23.41
N GLU A 7 12.50 5.28 23.36
CA GLU A 7 12.38 4.09 22.47
C GLU A 7 11.51 4.39 21.24
N GLY A 8 11.44 5.66 20.83
CA GLY A 8 10.54 6.12 19.78
C GLY A 8 11.11 6.06 18.35
N GLU A 9 12.42 5.99 18.18
CA GLU A 9 13.04 6.41 16.91
C GLU A 9 13.10 5.34 15.81
N ASN A 10 12.83 4.05 16.08
CA ASN A 10 13.08 2.99 15.07
C ASN A 10 11.82 2.47 14.34
N THR A 11 10.63 2.61 14.92
CA THR A 11 9.42 1.96 14.36
C THR A 11 8.86 2.72 13.15
N ASP A 12 9.05 4.04 13.09
CA ASP A 12 8.44 4.86 12.03
C ASP A 12 9.17 4.71 10.68
N ASP A 13 10.51 4.65 10.68
CA ASP A 13 11.30 4.39 9.46
C ASP A 13 10.98 3.01 8.84
N GLY A 14 10.83 1.99 9.68
CA GLY A 14 10.44 0.64 9.24
C GLY A 14 9.04 0.60 8.63
N ASN A 15 8.09 1.31 9.25
CA ASN A 15 6.72 1.42 8.75
C ASN A 15 6.65 2.24 7.46
N ALA A 16 7.39 3.33 7.36
CA ALA A 16 7.49 4.15 6.16
C ALA A 16 8.07 3.34 5.00
N LYS A 17 9.13 2.55 5.25
CA LYS A 17 9.69 1.66 4.24
C LYS A 17 8.66 0.63 3.75
N ARG A 18 7.94 -0.03 4.66
CA ARG A 18 6.89 -0.99 4.29
C ARG A 18 5.78 -0.33 3.48
N LEU A 19 5.36 0.88 3.86
CA LEU A 19 4.36 1.66 3.10
C LEU A 19 4.83 1.92 1.66
N VAL A 20 6.10 2.31 1.48
CA VAL A 20 6.70 2.55 0.16
C VAL A 20 6.74 1.27 -0.67
N GLU A 21 7.16 0.14 -0.07
CA GLU A 21 7.23 -1.16 -0.76
C GLU A 21 5.85 -1.63 -1.23
N VAL A 22 4.85 -1.57 -0.33
CA VAL A 22 3.47 -1.95 -0.65
C VAL A 22 2.88 -1.05 -1.73
N GLY A 23 3.01 0.27 -1.58
CA GLY A 23 2.51 1.23 -2.57
C GLY A 23 3.09 0.98 -3.95
N ARG A 24 4.41 0.78 -4.05
CA ARG A 24 5.08 0.47 -5.33
C ARG A 24 4.62 -0.85 -5.93
N ALA A 25 4.42 -1.89 -5.11
CA ALA A 25 3.92 -3.18 -5.57
C ALA A 25 2.47 -3.12 -6.09
N LEU A 26 1.65 -2.25 -5.50
CA LEU A 26 0.25 -2.07 -5.88
C LEU A 26 0.07 -1.20 -7.13
N TYR A 27 0.77 -0.07 -7.20
CA TYR A 27 0.46 0.97 -8.19
C TYR A 27 1.67 1.43 -9.02
N GLY A 28 2.87 0.91 -8.75
CA GLY A 28 4.08 1.24 -9.48
C GLY A 28 4.69 2.59 -9.08
N ARG A 29 5.11 3.37 -10.09
CA ARG A 29 5.92 4.59 -9.87
C ARG A 29 5.16 5.70 -9.16
N ASP A 30 3.90 5.92 -9.51
CA ASP A 30 3.07 7.03 -9.01
C ASP A 30 2.11 6.56 -7.91
N TRP A 31 2.64 5.74 -6.98
CA TRP A 31 1.84 5.02 -5.99
C TRP A 31 1.20 5.85 -4.89
N GLN A 32 1.74 7.03 -4.57
CA GLN A 32 1.29 7.81 -3.41
C GLN A 32 -0.15 8.29 -3.53
N THR A 33 -0.57 8.70 -4.72
CA THR A 33 -1.94 9.17 -4.99
C THR A 33 -2.97 8.04 -4.93
N PRO A 34 -2.83 6.93 -5.67
CA PRO A 34 -3.79 5.83 -5.62
C PRO A 34 -3.81 5.14 -4.25
N LEU A 35 -2.66 4.97 -3.59
CA LEU A 35 -2.65 4.43 -2.22
C LEU A 35 -3.40 5.35 -1.24
N ALA A 36 -3.26 6.67 -1.39
CA ALA A 36 -4.00 7.60 -0.55
C ALA A 36 -5.51 7.48 -0.74
N VAL A 37 -5.98 7.25 -1.97
CA VAL A 37 -7.40 7.01 -2.27
C VAL A 37 -7.87 5.72 -1.60
N ASP A 38 -7.15 4.61 -1.75
CA ASP A 38 -7.55 3.32 -1.16
C ASP A 38 -7.47 3.31 0.37
N LEU A 39 -6.59 4.12 0.97
CA LEU A 39 -6.50 4.31 2.42
C LEU A 39 -7.45 5.38 2.99
N ASP A 40 -8.27 6.03 2.15
CA ASP A 40 -9.14 7.16 2.51
C ASP A 40 -8.38 8.31 3.22
N VAL A 41 -7.24 8.70 2.67
CA VAL A 41 -6.40 9.79 3.18
C VAL A 41 -5.95 10.73 2.07
N THR A 42 -5.36 11.86 2.47
CA THR A 42 -4.81 12.78 1.48
C THR A 42 -3.41 12.32 1.01
N PRO A 43 -3.05 12.52 -0.28
CA PRO A 43 -1.70 12.24 -0.77
C PRO A 43 -0.61 13.03 -0.02
N ARG A 44 -0.97 14.19 0.53
CA ARG A 44 -0.07 14.99 1.37
C ARG A 44 0.28 14.26 2.66
N LEU A 45 -0.67 13.57 3.28
CA LEU A 45 -0.45 12.80 4.50
C LEU A 45 0.47 11.61 4.24
N VAL A 46 0.24 10.88 3.14
CA VAL A 46 1.14 9.80 2.69
C VAL A 46 2.57 10.31 2.48
N ARG A 47 2.76 11.48 1.88
CA ARG A 47 4.09 12.09 1.73
C ARG A 47 4.75 12.44 3.07
N MET A 48 4.00 12.89 4.07
CA MET A 48 4.52 13.18 5.40
C MET A 48 4.99 11.92 6.11
N TRP A 49 4.22 10.84 6.03
CA TRP A 49 4.59 9.52 6.55
C TRP A 49 5.87 8.98 5.92
N VAL A 50 6.00 9.08 4.59
CA VAL A 50 7.21 8.63 3.88
C VAL A 50 8.45 9.43 4.27
N ARG A 51 8.29 10.69 4.70
CA ARG A 51 9.38 11.55 5.16
C ARG A 51 9.73 11.36 6.63
N GLY A 52 8.94 10.61 7.40
CA GLY A 52 9.06 10.54 8.86
C GLY A 52 8.60 11.82 9.57
N ASP A 53 7.96 12.76 8.86
CA ASP A 53 7.41 14.00 9.45
C ASP A 53 6.25 13.71 10.41
N ARG A 54 5.61 12.55 10.28
CA ARG A 54 4.49 12.14 11.11
C ARG A 54 4.46 10.64 11.26
N ARG A 55 4.12 10.19 12.46
CA ARG A 55 3.89 8.77 12.74
C ARG A 55 2.77 8.19 11.88
N ILE A 56 3.00 7.01 11.33
CA ILE A 56 1.98 6.25 10.59
C ILE A 56 0.98 5.66 11.60
N PRO A 57 -0.34 5.93 11.46
CA PRO A 57 -1.36 5.32 12.32
C PRO A 57 -1.38 3.80 12.18
N ASP A 58 -1.55 3.08 13.28
CA ASP A 58 -1.58 1.61 13.29
C ASP A 58 -2.64 1.03 12.33
N ARG A 59 -3.83 1.66 12.29
CA ARG A 59 -4.91 1.32 11.35
C ARG A 59 -4.47 1.28 9.88
N VAL A 60 -3.52 2.13 9.49
CA VAL A 60 -2.99 2.18 8.12
C VAL A 60 -2.11 0.97 7.88
N MET A 61 -1.23 0.65 8.83
CA MET A 61 -0.35 -0.50 8.75
C MET A 61 -1.14 -1.82 8.75
N SER A 62 -2.22 -1.91 9.52
CA SER A 62 -3.12 -3.05 9.53
C SER A 62 -3.93 -3.21 8.25
N ALA A 63 -4.20 -2.13 7.50
CA ALA A 63 -4.97 -2.18 6.25
C ALA A 63 -4.13 -2.59 5.02
N LEU A 64 -2.81 -2.45 5.07
CA LEU A 64 -1.92 -2.84 3.96
C LEU A 64 -2.06 -4.31 3.50
N PRO A 65 -2.12 -5.33 4.38
CA PRO A 65 -2.29 -6.72 3.95
C PRO A 65 -3.64 -6.98 3.26
N ASP A 66 -4.71 -6.33 3.70
CA ASP A 66 -6.02 -6.42 3.04
C ASP A 66 -5.96 -5.82 1.63
N LEU A 67 -5.40 -4.60 1.49
CA LEU A 67 -5.22 -3.96 0.17
C LEU A 67 -4.40 -4.82 -0.80
N LEU A 68 -3.34 -5.48 -0.30
CA LEU A 68 -2.54 -6.41 -1.11
C LEU A 68 -3.36 -7.60 -1.57
N SER A 69 -4.15 -8.19 -0.67
CA SER A 69 -4.98 -9.36 -0.98
C SER A 69 -6.05 -9.00 -2.00
N GLU A 70 -6.76 -7.88 -1.82
CA GLU A 70 -7.76 -7.37 -2.75
C GLU A 70 -7.16 -7.09 -4.14
N ALA A 71 -5.95 -6.54 -4.20
CA ALA A 71 -5.27 -6.27 -5.47
C ALA A 71 -4.85 -7.56 -6.20
N VAL A 72 -4.43 -8.59 -5.47
CA VAL A 72 -4.11 -9.91 -6.06
C VAL A 72 -5.36 -10.53 -6.66
N GLU A 73 -6.46 -10.53 -5.91
CA GLU A 73 -7.72 -11.12 -6.38
C GLU A 73 -8.28 -10.36 -7.58
N ARG A 74 -8.22 -9.02 -7.57
CA ARG A 74 -8.63 -8.19 -8.73
C ARG A 74 -7.83 -8.56 -9.98
N ARG A 75 -6.50 -8.62 -9.87
CA ARG A 75 -5.62 -8.95 -11.00
C ARG A 75 -5.83 -10.38 -11.51
N ARG A 76 -6.13 -11.33 -10.62
CA ARG A 76 -6.49 -12.71 -10.99
C ARG A 76 -7.78 -12.73 -11.79
N ALA A 77 -8.83 -12.09 -11.28
CA ALA A 77 -10.10 -12.00 -11.97
C ALA A 77 -9.95 -11.34 -13.36
N GLU A 78 -9.18 -10.26 -13.47
CA GLU A 78 -8.87 -9.62 -14.75
C GLU A 78 -8.15 -10.56 -15.72
N ALA A 79 -7.17 -11.34 -15.23
CA ALA A 79 -6.45 -12.32 -16.04
C ALA A 79 -7.36 -13.45 -16.53
N GLU A 80 -8.24 -13.97 -15.67
CA GLU A 80 -9.24 -15.00 -16.02
C GLU A 80 -10.25 -14.47 -17.04
N GLN A 81 -10.69 -13.22 -16.91
CA GLN A 81 -11.57 -12.58 -17.89
C GLN A 81 -10.88 -12.41 -19.24
N MET A 82 -9.62 -11.98 -19.25
CA MET A 82 -8.83 -11.87 -20.48
C MET A 82 -8.61 -13.23 -21.15
N GLU A 83 -8.36 -14.28 -20.38
CA GLU A 83 -8.21 -15.64 -20.90
C GLU A 83 -9.52 -16.16 -21.51
N GLN A 84 -10.65 -15.95 -20.83
CA GLN A 84 -11.98 -16.31 -21.35
C GLN A 84 -12.30 -15.55 -22.64
N MET A 85 -12.02 -14.24 -22.68
CA MET A 85 -12.22 -13.43 -23.89
C MET A 85 -11.34 -13.91 -25.04
N ALA A 86 -10.06 -14.19 -24.79
CA ALA A 86 -9.15 -14.74 -25.79
C ALA A 86 -9.59 -16.13 -26.28
N ARG A 87 -10.12 -16.97 -25.40
CA ARG A 87 -10.72 -18.28 -25.74
C ARG A 87 -11.93 -18.14 -26.64
N MET A 88 -12.81 -17.15 -26.38
CA MET A 88 -13.98 -16.85 -27.22
C MET A 88 -13.59 -16.24 -28.58
N MET A 89 -12.48 -15.49 -28.65
CA MET A 89 -12.01 -14.80 -29.86
C MET A 89 -11.13 -15.65 -30.79
N ARG A 90 -10.79 -16.90 -30.44
CA ARG A 90 -10.05 -17.82 -31.33
C ARG A 90 -11.05 -18.65 -32.15
N PRO A 91 -11.36 -18.30 -33.42
CA PRO A 91 -12.08 -19.23 -34.29
C PRO A 91 -11.19 -20.45 -34.59
N GLY A 92 -11.81 -21.62 -34.68
CA GLY A 92 -11.17 -22.87 -35.09
C GLY A 92 -10.78 -22.90 -36.55
#